data_AF-A0A183EP40-F1
#
_entry.id   AF-A0A183EP40-F1
#
_cell.length_a   1.000
_cell.length_b   1.000
_cell.length_c   1.000
_cell.angle_alpha   90.00
_cell.angle_beta   90.00
_cell.angle_gamma   90.00
#
_symmetry.space_group_name_H-M   'P 1'
#
loop_
_entity.id
_entity.type
_entity.pdbx_description
1 polymer ?
#
loop_
_entity_poly.entity_id
_entity_poly.type
_entity_poly.pdbx_seq_one_letter_code
_entity_poly.pdbx_strand_id
1 'polypeptide(L)'
;MMVFDSVAEKGDGDGASTADEKRTPKQLMCFTGISAKPMSATDLVNQVSEDVTTVRTQISLDAVVGQETRVLDLVNQVSEDVTTVRTQISLDAVVGQETRVLVLYTGGTIGMRCKDGVYCPEPAFLPRAIRDLPLLNDVDYVVTNYSDARVKPYCLPPLRHLKKRIVYWLVEYNPLLDSSDMTFDDWIRIGKDIQKAYNQYDGFVILHGTDTLSYTACALSFMFENLGKPVVITGAQVDYNNSLTNFWKIPDFEQCASVFELI
;
A
#
# COMPACT_ATOMS: atom_id res chain seq x y z
N MET A 1 22.57 -0.07 0.25
CA MET A 1 23.44 0.34 1.41
C MET A 1 22.59 0.14 2.65
N MET A 2 22.91 -0.78 3.56
CA MET A 2 22.07 -1.00 4.76
C MET A 2 22.10 0.25 5.65
N VAL A 3 20.93 0.83 5.93
CA VAL A 3 20.79 1.89 6.94
C VAL A 3 20.50 1.21 8.27
N PHE A 4 21.41 1.36 9.22
CA PHE A 4 21.24 0.88 10.59
C PHE A 4 20.75 2.04 11.44
N ASP A 5 19.48 2.03 11.85
CA ASP A 5 19.05 2.87 12.97
C ASP A 5 19.39 2.15 14.28
N SER A 6 20.56 2.48 14.83
CA SER A 6 20.95 2.12 16.20
C SER A 6 21.09 3.43 16.99
N VAL A 7 20.16 3.72 17.90
CA VAL A 7 20.21 4.95 18.70
C VAL A 7 21.00 4.70 19.99
N ALA A 8 22.12 5.41 20.09
CA ALA A 8 22.97 5.54 21.27
C ALA A 8 22.45 6.62 22.24
N GLU A 9 22.85 6.49 23.50
CA GLU A 9 22.37 7.21 24.69
C GLU A 9 22.40 8.76 24.61
N LYS A 10 21.42 9.38 25.26
CA LYS A 10 21.26 10.83 25.44
C LYS A 10 22.44 11.46 26.19
N GLY A 11 23.04 12.48 25.57
CA GLY A 11 23.89 13.48 26.24
C GLY A 11 23.25 14.88 26.11
N ASP A 12 23.03 15.51 27.26
CA ASP A 12 22.51 16.88 27.47
C ASP A 12 23.43 17.96 26.89
N GLY A 13 22.88 19.09 26.44
CA GLY A 13 23.66 20.28 26.09
C GLY A 13 22.91 21.41 25.38
N ASP A 14 22.56 22.44 26.15
CA ASP A 14 21.95 23.74 25.79
C ASP A 14 22.75 24.59 24.78
N GLY A 15 22.05 25.51 24.06
CA GLY A 15 22.59 26.86 23.79
C GLY A 15 22.42 27.53 22.41
N ALA A 16 21.36 28.35 22.28
CA ALA A 16 21.31 29.75 21.76
C ALA A 16 21.60 30.20 20.28
N SER A 17 20.61 30.96 19.74
CA SER A 17 20.70 32.23 18.95
C SER A 17 21.19 32.17 17.48
N THR A 18 20.83 32.99 16.47
CA THR A 18 20.08 34.26 16.24
C THR A 18 19.72 34.41 14.74
N ALA A 19 18.79 35.34 14.43
CA ALA A 19 18.29 35.94 13.17
C ALA A 19 19.20 36.03 11.91
N ASP A 20 18.62 36.06 10.68
CA ASP A 20 18.49 37.30 9.85
C ASP A 20 17.76 37.12 8.48
N GLU A 21 17.09 38.21 8.07
CA GLU A 21 16.78 38.81 6.75
C GLU A 21 16.01 38.14 5.58
N LYS A 22 14.80 38.71 5.36
CA LYS A 22 14.20 39.30 4.13
C LYS A 22 14.52 38.69 2.75
N ARG A 23 13.45 38.28 2.05
CA ARG A 23 13.18 38.69 0.65
C ARG A 23 11.72 38.45 0.26
N THR A 24 11.00 39.52 -0.02
CA THR A 24 9.71 39.49 -0.71
C THR A 24 9.94 39.43 -2.23
N PRO A 25 9.25 38.57 -2.98
CA PRO A 25 9.17 38.70 -4.44
C PRO A 25 7.91 39.48 -4.84
N LYS A 26 8.15 40.42 -5.76
CA LYS A 26 7.26 41.37 -6.41
C LYS A 26 6.00 40.72 -7.00
N GLN A 27 4.86 41.38 -6.83
CA GLN A 27 3.62 41.15 -7.59
C GLN A 27 3.90 41.25 -9.10
N LEU A 28 3.61 40.16 -9.82
CA LEU A 28 3.47 40.16 -11.27
C LEU A 28 1.98 40.08 -11.57
N MET A 29 1.38 41.20 -11.97
CA MET A 29 0.06 41.20 -12.60
C MET A 29 0.19 40.56 -13.98
N CYS A 30 -0.58 39.50 -14.24
CA CYS A 30 -0.76 38.95 -15.57
C CYS A 30 -2.25 38.97 -15.93
N PHE A 31 -2.51 39.35 -17.17
CA PHE A 31 -3.80 39.63 -17.79
C PHE A 31 -4.79 38.47 -17.64
N THR A 32 -6.06 38.81 -17.40
CA THR A 32 -7.21 37.91 -17.49
C THR A 32 -7.43 37.48 -18.95
N GLY A 33 -6.71 36.46 -19.38
CA GLY A 33 -7.08 35.61 -20.50
C GLY A 33 -8.01 34.51 -20.02
N ILE A 34 -9.05 34.22 -20.78
CA ILE A 34 -10.04 33.16 -20.54
C ILE A 34 -9.31 31.85 -20.24
N SER A 35 -9.33 31.42 -18.97
CA SER A 35 -8.74 30.18 -18.50
C SER A 35 -9.70 29.04 -18.85
N ALA A 36 -9.54 28.45 -20.04
CA ALA A 36 -10.06 27.12 -20.28
C ALA A 36 -9.25 26.17 -19.39
N LYS A 37 -9.84 25.80 -18.25
CA LYS A 37 -9.28 24.81 -17.33
C LYS A 37 -9.00 23.53 -18.14
N PRO A 38 -7.77 22.96 -18.09
CA PRO A 38 -7.50 21.72 -18.80
C PRO A 38 -8.44 20.65 -18.26
N MET A 39 -9.27 20.11 -19.14
CA MET A 39 -10.29 19.12 -18.82
C MET A 39 -9.60 17.81 -18.44
N SER A 40 -9.98 17.19 -17.32
CA SER A 40 -9.35 15.94 -16.87
C SER A 40 -9.75 14.77 -17.77
N ALA A 41 -8.96 13.69 -17.78
CA ALA A 41 -9.28 12.49 -18.55
C ALA A 41 -10.66 11.91 -18.18
N THR A 42 -11.06 12.04 -16.91
CA THR A 42 -12.38 11.64 -16.40
C THR A 42 -13.51 12.51 -16.97
N ASP A 43 -13.28 13.82 -17.07
CA ASP A 43 -14.26 14.77 -17.61
C ASP A 43 -14.49 14.54 -19.12
N LEU A 44 -13.41 14.24 -19.87
CA LEU A 44 -13.47 13.87 -21.29
C LEU A 44 -14.32 12.63 -21.54
N VAL A 45 -14.16 11.58 -20.73
CA VAL A 45 -14.89 10.32 -20.90
C VAL A 45 -16.37 10.47 -20.54
N ASN A 46 -16.68 11.25 -19.51
CA ASN A 46 -18.06 11.56 -19.15
C ASN A 46 -18.77 12.31 -20.29
N GLN A 47 -18.11 13.31 -20.89
CA GLN A 47 -18.64 14.03 -22.04
C GLN A 47 -18.90 13.11 -23.24
N VAL A 48 -17.94 12.25 -23.59
CA VAL A 48 -18.10 11.28 -24.69
C VAL A 48 -19.24 10.29 -24.42
N SER A 49 -19.42 9.86 -23.17
CA SER A 49 -20.53 8.96 -22.79
C SER A 49 -21.90 9.64 -22.93
N GLU A 50 -22.02 10.93 -22.58
CA GLU A 50 -23.25 11.71 -22.76
C GLU A 50 -23.56 11.91 -24.25
N ASP A 51 -22.53 12.21 -25.05
CA ASP A 51 -22.67 12.36 -26.51
C ASP A 51 -23.13 11.05 -27.17
N VAL A 52 -22.54 9.91 -26.79
CA VAL A 52 -22.95 8.57 -27.30
C VAL A 52 -24.40 8.24 -26.91
N THR A 53 -24.82 8.60 -25.70
CA THR A 53 -26.20 8.39 -25.24
C THR A 53 -27.18 9.25 -26.04
N THR A 54 -26.81 10.49 -26.32
CA THR A 54 -27.61 11.44 -27.12
C THR A 54 -27.75 10.97 -28.58
N VAL A 55 -26.66 10.48 -29.18
CA VAL A 55 -26.71 9.91 -30.54
C VAL A 55 -27.60 8.66 -30.57
N ARG A 56 -27.53 7.80 -29.56
CA ARG A 56 -28.37 6.60 -29.46
C ARG A 56 -29.86 6.93 -29.36
N THR A 57 -30.23 7.91 -28.55
CA THR A 57 -31.64 8.34 -28.43
C THR A 57 -32.14 9.02 -29.70
N GLN A 58 -31.31 9.83 -30.36
CA GLN A 58 -31.65 10.49 -31.61
C GLN A 58 -31.89 9.49 -32.75
N ILE A 59 -31.02 8.48 -32.90
CA ILE A 59 -31.22 7.39 -33.88
C ILE A 59 -32.52 6.64 -33.59
N SER A 60 -32.82 6.36 -32.33
CA SER A 60 -34.06 5.65 -31.97
C SER A 60 -35.34 6.46 -32.22
N LEU A 61 -35.24 7.79 -32.31
CA LEU A 61 -36.34 8.71 -32.65
C LEU A 61 -36.52 8.89 -34.16
N ASP A 62 -35.43 8.81 -34.93
CA ASP A 62 -35.40 9.01 -36.39
C ASP A 62 -35.70 7.73 -37.19
N ALA A 63 -36.09 6.64 -36.51
CA ALA A 63 -36.26 5.30 -37.07
C ALA A 63 -37.29 5.22 -38.22
N VAL A 64 -36.80 5.50 -39.44
CA VAL A 64 -37.40 5.10 -40.71
C VAL A 64 -36.83 3.74 -41.08
N VAL A 65 -37.70 2.74 -41.01
CA VAL A 65 -37.47 1.31 -41.29
C VAL A 65 -36.60 1.10 -42.54
N GLY A 66 -35.36 0.60 -42.36
CA GLY A 66 -34.66 -0.09 -43.45
C GLY A 66 -33.12 -0.14 -43.46
N GLN A 67 -32.40 0.80 -42.83
CA GLN A 67 -30.91 0.83 -42.89
C GLN A 67 -30.19 0.96 -41.53
N GLU A 68 -30.91 0.98 -40.41
CA GLU A 68 -30.38 1.35 -39.10
C GLU A 68 -29.64 0.26 -38.32
N THR A 69 -29.77 -1.02 -38.68
CA THR A 69 -29.16 -2.12 -37.91
C THR A 69 -27.65 -1.99 -37.79
N ARG A 70 -26.94 -1.67 -38.88
CA ARG A 70 -25.47 -1.50 -38.85
C ARG A 70 -25.02 -0.29 -38.03
N VAL A 71 -25.83 0.77 -37.97
CA VAL A 71 -25.51 1.99 -37.23
C VAL A 71 -25.76 1.76 -35.73
N LEU A 72 -26.87 1.10 -35.37
CA LEU A 72 -27.13 0.69 -33.99
C LEU A 72 -26.06 -0.27 -33.46
N ASP A 73 -25.61 -1.24 -34.25
CA ASP A 73 -24.56 -2.17 -33.85
C ASP A 73 -23.23 -1.45 -33.55
N LEU A 74 -22.85 -0.49 -34.41
CA LEU A 74 -21.67 0.34 -34.18
C LEU A 74 -21.80 1.23 -32.94
N VAL A 75 -22.97 1.83 -32.70
CA VAL A 75 -23.21 2.65 -31.51
C VAL A 75 -23.18 1.81 -30.24
N ASN A 76 -23.70 0.59 -30.27
CA ASN A 76 -23.61 -0.35 -29.15
C ASN A 76 -22.16 -0.73 -28.87
N GLN A 77 -21.38 -1.05 -29.91
CA GLN A 77 -19.96 -1.39 -29.77
C GLN A 77 -19.16 -0.22 -29.17
N VAL A 78 -19.38 1.00 -29.66
CA VAL A 78 -18.74 2.21 -29.09
C VAL A 78 -19.18 2.43 -27.64
N SER A 79 -20.44 2.16 -27.30
CA SER A 79 -20.93 2.26 -25.92
C SER A 79 -20.26 1.25 -24.98
N GLU A 80 -20.01 0.03 -25.45
CA GLU A 80 -19.27 -0.99 -24.69
C GLU A 80 -17.81 -0.57 -24.50
N ASP A 81 -17.14 -0.15 -25.58
CA ASP A 81 -15.75 0.32 -25.53
C ASP A 81 -15.57 1.52 -24.60
N VAL A 82 -16.48 2.50 -24.64
CA VAL A 82 -16.49 3.66 -23.73
C VAL A 82 -16.68 3.21 -22.28
N THR A 83 -17.52 2.21 -22.04
CA THR A 83 -17.73 1.65 -20.69
C THR A 83 -16.45 0.98 -20.19
N THR A 84 -15.78 0.18 -21.01
CA THR A 84 -14.49 -0.45 -20.68
C THR A 84 -13.41 0.59 -20.38
N VAL A 85 -13.27 1.61 -21.23
CA VAL A 85 -12.31 2.71 -21.03
C VAL A 85 -12.62 3.49 -19.76
N ARG A 86 -13.90 3.75 -19.46
CA ARG A 86 -14.33 4.40 -18.22
C ARG A 86 -13.97 3.58 -16.99
N THR A 87 -14.24 2.27 -17.00
CA THR A 87 -13.84 1.39 -15.90
C THR A 87 -12.33 1.34 -15.71
N GLN A 88 -11.56 1.31 -16.81
CA GLN A 88 -10.10 1.32 -16.75
C GLN A 88 -9.57 2.64 -16.20
N ILE A 89 -10.11 3.78 -16.62
CA ILE A 89 -9.71 5.11 -16.11
C ILE A 89 -10.11 5.30 -14.66
N SER A 90 -11.28 4.79 -14.23
CA SER A 90 -11.65 4.78 -12.81
C SER A 90 -10.72 3.89 -11.98
N LEU A 91 -10.34 2.70 -12.49
CA LEU A 91 -9.33 1.85 -11.86
C LEU A 91 -7.97 2.55 -11.78
N ASP A 92 -7.52 3.17 -12.86
CA ASP A 92 -6.23 3.89 -12.93
C ASP A 92 -6.24 5.14 -12.03
N ALA A 93 -7.38 5.81 -11.87
CA ALA A 93 -7.56 6.93 -10.95
C ALA A 93 -7.51 6.50 -9.47
N VAL A 94 -8.10 5.34 -9.13
CA VAL A 94 -8.00 4.74 -7.79
C VAL A 94 -6.55 4.27 -7.53
N VAL A 95 -5.93 3.59 -8.50
CA VAL A 95 -4.52 3.17 -8.45
C VAL A 95 -3.58 4.36 -8.30
N GLY A 96 -3.89 5.51 -8.93
CA GLY A 96 -3.12 6.75 -8.79
C GLY A 96 -3.17 7.38 -7.38
N GLN A 97 -4.16 7.03 -6.57
CA GLN A 97 -4.36 7.53 -5.20
C GLN A 97 -3.90 6.57 -4.11
N GLU A 98 -3.46 5.36 -4.47
CA GLU A 98 -2.98 4.35 -3.54
C GLU A 98 -1.48 4.11 -3.68
N THR A 99 -0.88 3.64 -2.60
CA THR A 99 0.43 2.99 -2.58
C THR A 99 0.19 1.56 -2.11
N ARG A 100 0.62 0.58 -2.91
CA ARG A 100 0.38 -0.84 -2.67
C ARG A 100 1.60 -1.47 -2.01
N VAL A 101 1.41 -2.10 -0.85
CA VAL A 101 2.49 -2.75 -0.11
C VAL A 101 2.20 -4.23 0.04
N LEU A 102 3.21 -5.08 -0.19
CA LEU A 102 3.11 -6.50 0.13
C LEU A 102 3.81 -6.78 1.46
N VAL A 103 3.08 -7.39 2.38
CA VAL A 103 3.59 -7.84 3.68
C VAL A 103 3.76 -9.35 3.64
N LEU A 104 4.99 -9.83 3.76
CA LEU A 104 5.32 -11.24 3.91
C LEU A 104 5.48 -11.57 5.39
N TYR A 105 4.58 -12.39 5.93
CA TYR A 105 4.65 -12.83 7.32
C TYR A 105 5.29 -14.20 7.42
N THR A 106 6.57 -14.21 7.78
CA THR A 106 7.42 -15.41 7.83
C THR A 106 7.36 -16.11 9.20
N GLY A 107 7.08 -15.36 10.26
CA GLY A 107 6.97 -15.86 11.62
C GLY A 107 7.57 -14.91 12.65
N GLY A 108 8.16 -15.47 13.71
CA GLY A 108 8.64 -14.71 14.86
C GLY A 108 7.58 -14.37 15.91
N THR A 109 8.04 -13.82 17.04
CA THR A 109 7.26 -13.61 18.27
C THR A 109 5.99 -12.78 18.06
N ILE A 110 5.98 -11.84 17.10
CA ILE A 110 4.87 -10.91 16.85
C ILE A 110 3.50 -11.59 16.70
N GLY A 111 3.45 -12.80 16.15
CA GLY A 111 2.21 -13.59 16.02
C GLY A 111 2.28 -14.95 16.72
N MET A 112 3.23 -15.16 17.63
CA MET A 112 3.24 -16.34 18.49
C MET A 112 2.19 -16.22 19.60
N ARG A 113 1.77 -17.37 20.12
CA ARG A 113 0.94 -17.45 21.33
C ARG A 113 1.59 -18.35 22.37
N CYS A 114 1.50 -17.93 23.62
CA CYS A 114 1.88 -18.76 24.75
C CYS A 114 0.85 -19.88 24.95
N LYS A 115 1.30 -21.12 24.82
CA LYS A 115 0.54 -22.34 25.13
C LYS A 115 1.35 -23.11 26.17
N ASP A 116 0.76 -23.31 27.35
CA ASP A 116 1.39 -24.03 28.46
C ASP A 116 2.79 -23.50 28.86
N GLY A 117 2.99 -22.18 28.76
CA GLY A 117 4.24 -21.51 29.12
C GLY A 117 5.30 -21.48 28.00
N VAL A 118 5.01 -22.06 26.83
CA VAL A 118 5.90 -22.05 25.66
C VAL A 118 5.27 -21.21 24.56
N TYR A 119 6.05 -20.31 23.98
CA TYR A 119 5.62 -19.53 22.81
C TYR A 119 5.74 -20.39 21.54
N CYS A 120 4.66 -20.45 20.77
CA CYS A 120 4.64 -21.17 19.50
C CYS A 120 3.92 -20.33 18.43
N PRO A 121 4.35 -20.41 17.15
CA PRO A 121 3.63 -19.76 16.05
C PRO A 121 2.18 -20.24 15.98
N GLU A 122 1.23 -19.31 15.82
CA GLU A 122 -0.19 -19.64 15.64
C GLU A 122 -0.69 -19.16 14.26
N PRO A 123 -0.97 -20.10 13.33
CA PRO A 123 -1.46 -19.75 12.00
C PRO A 123 -2.75 -18.92 12.05
N ALA A 124 -2.83 -17.94 11.16
CA ALA A 124 -3.93 -16.99 11.00
C ALA A 124 -4.21 -16.11 12.22
N PHE A 125 -3.41 -16.16 13.29
CA PHE A 125 -3.64 -15.33 14.47
C PHE A 125 -3.43 -13.84 14.18
N LEU A 126 -2.22 -13.47 13.75
CA LEU A 126 -1.87 -12.07 13.47
C LEU A 126 -2.73 -11.45 12.35
N PRO A 127 -2.95 -12.11 11.20
CA PRO A 127 -3.80 -11.54 10.15
C PRO A 127 -5.24 -11.28 10.61
N ARG A 128 -5.80 -12.14 11.48
CA ARG A 128 -7.12 -11.91 12.09
C ARG A 128 -7.09 -10.76 13.06
N ALA A 129 -6.11 -10.72 13.96
CA ALA A 129 -5.95 -9.67 14.94
C ALA A 129 -5.86 -8.26 14.31
N ILE A 130 -5.13 -8.12 13.20
CA ILE A 130 -4.98 -6.85 12.49
C ILE A 130 -6.33 -6.36 11.91
N ARG A 131 -7.26 -7.27 11.56
CA ARG A 131 -8.56 -6.86 11.00
C ARG A 131 -9.35 -6.00 11.98
N ASP A 132 -9.22 -6.29 13.26
CA ASP A 132 -9.96 -5.62 14.33
C ASP A 132 -9.21 -4.41 14.89
N LEU A 133 -8.01 -4.11 14.39
CA LEU A 133 -7.16 -3.03 14.89
C LEU A 133 -7.32 -1.76 14.05
N PRO A 134 -8.01 -0.70 14.53
CA PRO A 134 -8.31 0.48 13.71
C PRO A 134 -7.07 1.27 13.29
N LEU A 135 -5.98 1.17 14.04
CA LEU A 135 -4.71 1.83 13.70
C LEU A 135 -4.04 1.22 12.47
N LEU A 136 -4.31 -0.05 12.16
CA LEU A 136 -3.72 -0.77 11.04
C LEU A 136 -4.73 -1.19 9.97
N ASN A 137 -6.03 -1.05 10.24
CA ASN A 137 -7.07 -1.46 9.32
C ASN A 137 -8.30 -0.52 9.35
N ASP A 138 -8.37 0.38 8.38
CA ASP A 138 -9.56 1.15 8.02
C ASP A 138 -10.55 0.25 7.26
N VAL A 139 -11.44 -0.36 8.02
CA VAL A 139 -12.44 -1.32 7.52
C VAL A 139 -13.40 -0.65 6.53
N ASP A 140 -13.80 0.60 6.79
CA ASP A 140 -14.76 1.32 5.96
C ASP A 140 -14.21 1.56 4.56
N TYR A 141 -12.93 1.93 4.46
CA TYR A 141 -12.25 2.06 3.18
C TYR A 141 -12.17 0.73 2.41
N VAL A 142 -11.84 -0.36 3.10
CA VAL A 142 -11.75 -1.69 2.48
C VAL A 142 -13.11 -2.19 2.02
N VAL A 143 -14.16 -2.01 2.82
CA VAL A 143 -15.53 -2.43 2.43
C VAL A 143 -16.03 -1.61 1.25
N THR A 144 -15.73 -0.31 1.21
CA THR A 144 -16.20 0.58 0.14
C THR A 144 -15.50 0.32 -1.19
N ASN A 145 -14.17 0.10 -1.18
CA ASN A 145 -13.36 0.05 -2.40
C ASN A 145 -12.97 -1.37 -2.83
N TYR A 146 -13.09 -2.35 -1.93
CA TYR A 146 -12.67 -3.74 -2.15
C TYR A 146 -13.77 -4.73 -1.74
N SER A 147 -15.06 -4.34 -1.84
CA SER A 147 -16.21 -5.22 -1.55
C SER A 147 -16.16 -6.52 -2.35
N ASP A 148 -15.84 -6.40 -3.64
CA ASP A 148 -15.89 -7.50 -4.62
C ASP A 148 -14.57 -8.25 -4.74
N ALA A 149 -13.53 -7.81 -4.02
CA ALA A 149 -12.22 -8.44 -4.07
C ALA A 149 -12.25 -9.83 -3.40
N ARG A 150 -11.78 -10.85 -4.12
CA ARG A 150 -11.67 -12.24 -3.60
C ARG A 150 -10.84 -12.31 -2.32
N VAL A 151 -9.74 -11.56 -2.27
CA VAL A 151 -8.88 -11.42 -1.09
C VAL A 151 -8.89 -9.95 -0.72
N LYS A 152 -9.51 -9.63 0.42
CA LYS A 152 -9.60 -8.25 0.89
C LYS A 152 -8.22 -7.78 1.36
N PRO A 153 -7.68 -6.66 0.87
CA PRO A 153 -6.50 -6.07 1.47
C PRO A 153 -6.82 -5.51 2.85
N TYR A 154 -5.78 -5.05 3.52
CA TYR A 154 -5.86 -4.15 4.66
C TYR A 154 -5.57 -2.73 4.19
N CYS A 155 -6.03 -1.73 4.92
CA CYS A 155 -5.74 -0.35 4.60
C CYS A 155 -5.37 0.43 5.85
N LEU A 156 -4.28 1.19 5.82
CA LEU A 156 -3.97 2.10 6.91
C LEU A 156 -4.96 3.28 6.89
N PRO A 157 -5.33 3.83 8.06
CA PRO A 157 -6.05 5.10 8.14
C PRO A 157 -5.30 6.22 7.40
N PRO A 158 -5.99 7.31 7.00
CA PRO A 158 -5.34 8.45 6.38
C PRO A 158 -4.21 9.04 7.25
N LEU A 159 -3.02 9.19 6.67
CA LEU A 159 -1.85 9.76 7.35
C LEU A 159 -1.69 11.22 6.93
N ARG A 160 -1.49 12.12 7.92
CA ARG A 160 -1.54 13.59 7.73
C ARG A 160 -0.62 14.13 6.62
N HIS A 161 0.50 13.45 6.36
CA HIS A 161 1.52 13.90 5.43
C HIS A 161 1.58 13.09 4.13
N LEU A 162 0.78 12.03 4.01
CA LEU A 162 0.74 11.19 2.82
C LEU A 162 -0.52 11.46 2.02
N LYS A 163 -0.34 11.88 0.77
CA LYS A 163 -1.44 12.16 -0.16
C LYS A 163 -2.10 10.89 -0.69
N LYS A 164 -1.43 9.75 -0.57
CA LYS A 164 -1.90 8.45 -1.04
C LYS A 164 -2.34 7.58 0.12
N ARG A 165 -3.35 6.73 -0.13
CA ARG A 165 -3.78 5.68 0.80
C ARG A 165 -2.81 4.51 0.72
N ILE A 166 -2.33 4.03 1.87
CA ILE A 166 -1.53 2.81 1.93
C ILE A 166 -2.48 1.62 2.04
N VAL A 167 -2.48 0.79 1.01
CA VAL A 167 -3.23 -0.47 0.95
C VAL A 167 -2.22 -1.60 0.92
N TYR A 168 -2.42 -2.61 1.76
CA TYR A 168 -1.45 -3.68 1.88
C TYR A 168 -2.09 -5.06 1.92
N TRP A 169 -1.36 -6.03 1.35
CA TRP A 169 -1.74 -7.43 1.34
C TRP A 169 -0.80 -8.20 2.25
N LEU A 170 -1.37 -9.02 3.14
CA LEU A 170 -0.59 -9.84 4.06
C LEU A 170 -0.61 -11.29 3.58
N VAL A 171 0.56 -11.80 3.20
CA VAL A 171 0.78 -13.19 2.85
C VAL A 171 1.44 -13.89 4.02
N GLU A 172 0.70 -14.79 4.64
CA GLU A 172 1.18 -15.62 5.73
C GLU A 172 1.88 -16.88 5.20
N TYR A 173 3.10 -17.14 5.69
CA TYR A 173 3.85 -18.32 5.31
C TYR A 173 3.32 -19.56 6.03
N ASN A 174 3.44 -20.69 5.35
CA ASN A 174 3.17 -22.00 5.91
C ASN A 174 4.38 -22.92 5.61
N PRO A 175 5.03 -23.50 6.63
CA PRO A 175 4.83 -23.19 8.06
C PRO A 175 5.28 -21.75 8.41
N LEU A 176 4.78 -21.21 9.53
CA LEU A 176 5.40 -20.06 10.20
C LEU A 176 6.65 -20.55 10.93
N LEU A 177 7.73 -19.78 10.84
CA LEU A 177 9.02 -20.17 11.41
C LEU A 177 9.39 -19.34 12.63
N ASP A 178 10.08 -19.97 13.57
CA ASP A 178 10.98 -19.24 14.45
C ASP A 178 12.16 -18.76 13.59
N SER A 179 12.60 -17.50 13.79
CA SER A 179 13.75 -16.97 13.05
C SER A 179 15.02 -17.79 13.26
N SER A 180 15.16 -18.44 14.42
CA SER A 180 16.29 -19.32 14.72
C SER A 180 16.32 -20.60 13.86
N ASP A 181 15.18 -20.99 13.29
CA ASP A 181 15.05 -22.17 12.43
C ASP A 181 15.16 -21.83 10.93
N MET A 182 15.30 -20.55 10.57
CA MET A 182 15.36 -20.14 9.17
C MET A 182 16.67 -20.52 8.50
N THR A 183 16.54 -21.05 7.28
CA THR A 183 17.63 -21.55 6.45
C THR A 183 17.79 -20.73 5.17
N PHE A 184 18.84 -21.04 4.39
CA PHE A 184 19.07 -20.40 3.09
C PHE A 184 17.90 -20.57 2.12
N ASP A 185 17.20 -21.72 2.16
CA ASP A 185 16.04 -21.98 1.31
C ASP A 185 14.87 -21.03 1.63
N ASP A 186 14.74 -20.62 2.89
CA ASP A 186 13.69 -19.68 3.32
C ASP A 186 13.98 -18.27 2.80
N TRP A 187 15.24 -17.84 2.79
CA TRP A 187 15.61 -16.55 2.18
C TRP A 187 15.40 -16.55 0.66
N ILE A 188 15.74 -17.66 -0.01
CA ILE A 188 15.45 -17.81 -1.45
C ILE A 188 13.94 -17.73 -1.70
N ARG A 189 13.12 -18.34 -0.86
CA ARG A 189 11.66 -18.29 -0.96
C ARG A 189 11.17 -16.84 -0.87
N ILE A 190 11.63 -16.10 0.14
CA ILE A 190 11.32 -14.66 0.32
C ILE A 190 11.71 -13.86 -0.93
N GLY A 191 12.95 -14.04 -1.40
CA GLY A 191 13.45 -13.33 -2.57
C GLY A 191 12.64 -13.62 -3.85
N LYS A 192 12.29 -14.89 -4.07
CA LYS A 192 11.45 -15.31 -5.20
C LYS A 192 10.03 -14.74 -5.12
N ASP A 193 9.45 -14.67 -3.93
CA ASP A 193 8.10 -14.13 -3.76
C ASP A 193 8.06 -12.62 -4.01
N ILE A 194 9.07 -11.88 -3.53
CA ILE A 194 9.24 -10.45 -3.85
C ILE A 194 9.46 -10.26 -5.36
N GLN A 195 10.32 -11.08 -5.99
CA GLN A 195 10.56 -11.00 -7.43
C GLN A 195 9.28 -11.19 -8.24
N LYS A 196 8.46 -12.20 -7.92
CA LYS A 196 7.18 -12.45 -8.61
C LYS A 196 6.20 -11.29 -8.43
N ALA A 197 6.20 -10.66 -7.26
CA ALA A 197 5.30 -9.58 -6.91
C ALA A 197 5.84 -8.19 -7.31
N TYR A 198 7.08 -8.10 -7.79
CA TYR A 198 7.83 -6.84 -7.89
C TYR A 198 7.09 -5.73 -8.65
N ASN A 199 6.43 -6.07 -9.76
CA ASN A 199 5.72 -5.10 -10.59
C ASN A 199 4.34 -4.71 -10.07
N GLN A 200 3.78 -5.46 -9.12
CA GLN A 200 2.40 -5.28 -8.62
C GLN A 200 2.32 -4.39 -7.37
N TYR A 201 3.42 -4.22 -6.66
CA TYR A 201 3.50 -3.48 -5.40
C TYR A 201 4.57 -2.39 -5.47
N ASP A 202 4.38 -1.31 -4.74
CA ASP A 202 5.29 -0.16 -4.66
C ASP A 202 6.37 -0.34 -3.57
N GLY A 203 6.18 -1.29 -2.65
CA GLY A 203 7.13 -1.63 -1.61
C GLY A 203 6.77 -2.93 -0.90
N PHE A 204 7.70 -3.41 -0.07
CA PHE A 204 7.60 -4.70 0.61
C PHE A 204 7.91 -4.55 2.10
N VAL A 205 7.19 -5.30 2.93
CA VAL A 205 7.48 -5.47 4.36
C VAL A 205 7.62 -6.96 4.64
N ILE A 206 8.63 -7.34 5.40
CA ILE A 206 8.89 -8.72 5.82
C ILE A 206 8.77 -8.75 7.34
N LEU A 207 7.72 -9.39 7.84
CA LEU A 207 7.57 -9.66 9.26
C LEU A 207 8.35 -10.94 9.61
N HIS A 208 9.31 -10.81 10.52
CA HIS A 208 10.32 -11.80 10.83
C HIS A 208 10.58 -11.85 12.35
N GLY A 209 11.14 -12.95 12.86
CA GLY A 209 11.61 -13.02 14.25
C GLY A 209 12.89 -12.22 14.48
N THR A 210 13.15 -11.78 15.70
CA THR A 210 14.26 -10.87 16.00
C THR A 210 15.63 -11.53 16.04
N ASP A 211 15.71 -12.83 16.34
CA ASP A 211 16.96 -13.53 16.66
C ASP A 211 17.95 -13.56 15.50
N THR A 212 17.45 -13.75 14.28
CA THR A 212 18.27 -13.80 13.04
C THR A 212 17.92 -12.69 12.06
N LEU A 213 17.19 -11.66 12.49
CA LEU A 213 16.67 -10.60 11.62
C LEU A 213 17.77 -9.88 10.83
N SER A 214 18.85 -9.50 11.51
CA SER A 214 20.00 -8.82 10.89
C SER A 214 20.73 -9.71 9.88
N TYR A 215 20.80 -11.01 10.15
CA TYR A 215 21.43 -11.99 9.26
C TYR A 215 20.60 -12.20 8.00
N THR A 216 19.28 -12.35 8.14
CA THR A 216 18.34 -12.39 7.00
C THR A 216 18.39 -11.10 6.19
N ALA A 217 18.42 -9.92 6.84
CA ALA A 217 18.53 -8.64 6.15
C ALA A 217 19.81 -8.52 5.32
N CYS A 218 20.94 -8.94 5.90
CA CYS A 218 22.22 -8.99 5.20
C CYS A 218 22.15 -9.93 3.98
N ALA A 219 21.66 -11.16 4.16
CA ALA A 219 21.53 -12.13 3.07
C ALA A 219 20.65 -11.60 1.92
N LEU A 220 19.48 -11.05 2.25
CA LEU A 220 18.56 -10.48 1.26
C LEU A 220 19.14 -9.26 0.55
N SER A 221 19.94 -8.43 1.24
CA SER A 221 20.62 -7.28 0.63
C SER A 221 21.57 -7.68 -0.50
N PHE A 222 22.21 -8.85 -0.39
CA PHE A 222 23.05 -9.40 -1.46
C PHE A 222 22.26 -10.10 -2.55
N MET A 223 21.08 -10.66 -2.22
CA MET A 223 20.20 -11.30 -3.22
C MET A 223 19.50 -10.27 -4.11
N PHE A 224 19.19 -9.09 -3.58
CA PHE A 224 18.50 -8.02 -4.32
C PHE A 224 19.49 -7.07 -5.00
N GLU A 225 19.90 -7.44 -6.21
CA GLU A 225 20.68 -6.53 -7.06
C GLU A 225 19.76 -5.49 -7.72
N ASN A 226 20.15 -4.21 -7.68
CA ASN A 226 19.43 -3.09 -8.31
C ASN A 226 17.98 -2.89 -7.82
N LEU A 227 17.78 -2.94 -6.51
CA LEU A 227 16.47 -2.74 -5.90
C LEU A 227 15.99 -1.28 -6.10
N GLY A 228 14.92 -1.10 -6.88
CA GLY A 228 14.27 0.20 -7.14
C GLY A 228 13.03 0.49 -6.28
N LYS A 229 12.72 -0.36 -5.28
CA LYS A 229 11.54 -0.27 -4.42
C LYS A 229 11.91 -0.64 -2.98
N PRO A 230 11.41 0.06 -1.95
CA PRO A 230 11.80 -0.20 -0.57
C PRO A 230 11.39 -1.60 -0.12
N VAL A 231 12.30 -2.30 0.57
CA VAL A 231 12.02 -3.56 1.27
C VAL A 231 12.39 -3.37 2.74
N VAL A 232 11.38 -3.38 3.61
CA VAL A 232 11.55 -3.22 5.07
C VAL A 232 11.44 -4.57 5.74
N ILE A 233 12.35 -4.92 6.63
CA ILE A 233 12.31 -6.13 7.45
C ILE A 233 12.08 -5.68 8.89
N THR A 234 11.08 -6.25 9.55
CA THR A 234 10.78 -5.90 10.93
C THR A 234 10.32 -7.10 11.76
N GLY A 235 10.59 -7.03 13.05
CA GLY A 235 10.21 -8.03 14.04
C GLY A 235 9.87 -7.39 15.37
N ALA A 236 9.29 -8.20 16.26
CA ALA A 236 8.91 -7.77 17.61
C ALA A 236 9.48 -8.72 18.65
N GLN A 237 9.93 -8.20 19.79
CA GLN A 237 10.34 -8.99 20.96
C GLN A 237 9.16 -9.42 21.84
N VAL A 238 7.98 -8.84 21.64
CA VAL A 238 6.75 -9.11 22.41
C VAL A 238 5.66 -9.60 21.47
N ASP A 239 4.84 -10.55 21.92
CA ASP A 239 3.69 -11.04 21.18
C ASP A 239 2.55 -10.02 21.16
N TYR A 240 1.72 -10.06 20.10
CA TYR A 240 0.60 -9.14 19.96
C TYR A 240 -0.42 -9.20 21.11
N ASN A 241 -0.57 -10.34 21.80
CA ASN A 241 -1.68 -10.59 22.73
C ASN A 241 -1.38 -10.26 24.20
N ASN A 242 -0.14 -9.89 24.55
CA ASN A 242 0.22 -9.66 25.94
C ASN A 242 -0.59 -8.47 26.52
N SER A 243 -1.62 -8.80 27.31
CA SER A 243 -2.78 -7.95 27.61
C SER A 243 -2.52 -6.84 28.64
N LEU A 244 -1.25 -6.48 28.90
CA LEU A 244 -0.88 -5.36 29.76
C LEU A 244 -0.40 -4.11 29.00
N THR A 245 -0.18 -4.23 27.70
CA THR A 245 0.24 -3.12 26.84
C THR A 245 -0.36 -3.37 25.46
N ASN A 246 -1.22 -2.47 25.00
CA ASN A 246 -1.48 -2.42 23.57
C ASN A 246 -0.10 -2.28 22.90
N PHE A 247 0.34 -3.25 22.10
CA PHE A 247 1.67 -3.28 21.47
C PHE A 247 2.04 -1.93 20.82
N TRP A 248 1.03 -1.21 20.32
CA TRP A 248 1.12 0.10 19.67
C TRP A 248 0.88 1.32 20.60
N LYS A 249 0.61 1.12 21.89
CA LYS A 249 0.53 2.17 22.93
C LYS A 249 1.67 2.08 23.95
N ILE A 250 2.69 1.26 23.70
CA ILE A 250 3.91 1.28 24.51
C ILE A 250 4.57 2.64 24.25
N PRO A 251 4.83 3.46 25.29
CA PRO A 251 5.52 4.74 25.13
C PRO A 251 6.89 4.62 24.46
N ASP A 252 7.45 3.41 24.46
CA ASP A 252 8.73 3.02 23.88
C ASP A 252 8.57 1.90 22.83
N PHE A 253 7.63 2.04 21.89
CA PHE A 253 7.48 1.11 20.75
C PHE A 253 8.83 0.81 20.06
N GLU A 254 9.71 1.81 19.99
CA GLU A 254 11.07 1.73 19.45
C GLU A 254 12.00 0.76 20.21
N GLN A 255 11.71 0.42 21.47
CA GLN A 255 12.51 -0.54 22.24
C GLN A 255 12.13 -2.00 21.99
N CYS A 256 10.93 -2.26 21.48
CA CYS A 256 10.42 -3.64 21.31
C CYS A 256 10.42 -4.13 19.86
N ALA A 257 10.55 -3.22 18.89
CA ALA A 257 10.58 -3.54 17.46
C ALA A 257 11.98 -3.34 16.88
N SER A 258 12.42 -4.29 16.05
CA SER A 258 13.63 -4.12 15.24
C SER A 258 13.22 -3.87 13.79
N VAL A 259 13.85 -2.90 13.12
CA VAL A 259 13.54 -2.52 11.74
C VAL A 259 14.84 -2.39 10.95
N PHE A 260 14.87 -2.98 9.75
CA PHE A 260 15.94 -2.83 8.78
C PHE A 260 15.34 -2.43 7.43
N GLU A 261 15.87 -1.38 6.83
CA GLU A 261 15.46 -0.94 5.50
C GLU A 261 16.52 -1.31 4.46
N LEU A 262 16.11 -2.03 3.42
CA LEU A 262 16.93 -2.34 2.26
C LEU A 262 16.63 -1.31 1.16
N ILE A 263 17.60 -0.44 0.91
CA ILE A 263 17.67 0.53 -0.18
C ILE A 263 18.79 0.22 -1.17
#